data_AF-A0A1F7FP58-F1
#
_entry.id   AF-A0A1F7FP58-F1
#
_cell.length_a   1.000
_cell.length_b   1.000
_cell.length_c   1.000
_cell.angle_alpha   90.00
_cell.angle_beta   90.00
_cell.angle_gamma   90.00
#
_symmetry.space_group_name_H-M   'P 1'
#
loop_
_entity.id
_entity.type
_entity.pdbx_description
1 polymer ?
#
loop_
_entity_poly.entity_id
_entity_poly.type
_entity_poly.pdbx_seq_one_letter_code
_entity_poly.pdbx_strand_id
1 'polypeptide(L)'
;MLLGVGGLALADLVFEEETIFVRFTTEHSISNIEPLTNAIRDFALPVFYEEGDTLRPLFCRTRLPAGATIHFIVRRAEMARLEEEFKRFCGSLGGARP
;
A
#
# COMPACT_ATOMS: atom_id res chain seq x y z
N MET A 1 -18.42 26.58 -23.64
CA MET A 1 -18.41 26.40 -22.17
C MET A 1 -17.50 25.22 -21.85
N LEU A 2 -16.54 25.44 -20.94
CA LEU A 2 -15.75 24.54 -20.05
C LEU A 2 -16.34 23.11 -19.85
N LEU A 3 -15.64 21.97 -19.71
CA LEU A 3 -14.27 21.50 -19.41
C LEU A 3 -14.13 20.09 -20.08
N GLY A 4 -13.00 19.50 -20.46
CA GLY A 4 -11.68 19.44 -19.85
C GLY A 4 -11.35 17.98 -19.43
N VAL A 5 -10.42 17.37 -20.17
CA VAL A 5 -9.45 16.31 -19.78
C VAL A 5 -9.96 14.90 -19.39
N GLY A 6 -9.36 13.88 -20.02
CA GLY A 6 -9.45 12.50 -19.54
C GLY A 6 -8.74 11.47 -20.42
N GLY A 7 -7.60 11.82 -21.02
CA GLY A 7 -6.73 10.81 -21.62
C GLY A 7 -6.16 9.94 -20.51
N LEU A 8 -6.66 8.72 -20.35
CA LEU A 8 -5.93 7.68 -19.63
C LEU A 8 -4.87 7.15 -20.60
N ALA A 9 -3.74 7.83 -20.66
CA ALA A 9 -2.53 7.16 -21.08
C ALA A 9 -2.25 6.10 -20.00
N LEU A 10 -2.44 4.83 -20.33
CA LEU A 10 -1.68 3.75 -19.71
C LEU A 10 -0.22 4.14 -19.93
N ALA A 11 0.38 4.79 -18.92
CA ALA A 11 1.81 5.00 -18.92
C ALA A 11 2.42 3.62 -19.08
N ASP A 12 3.23 3.44 -20.12
CA ASP A 12 4.09 2.28 -20.27
C ASP A 12 4.76 2.03 -18.92
N LEU A 13 4.31 1.00 -18.21
CA LEU A 13 5.01 0.47 -17.04
C LEU A 13 6.27 -0.20 -17.57
N VAL A 14 7.24 0.63 -17.94
CA VAL A 14 8.63 0.21 -18.10
C VAL A 14 9.09 -0.10 -16.68
N PHE A 15 8.96 -1.36 -16.28
CA PHE A 15 9.62 -1.85 -15.08
C PHE A 15 11.12 -1.79 -15.37
N GLU A 16 11.76 -0.68 -14.99
CA GLU A 16 13.20 -0.65 -14.80
C GLU A 16 13.55 -1.83 -13.87
N GLU A 17 14.63 -2.57 -14.15
CA GLU A 17 15.02 -3.83 -13.46
C GLU A 17 15.10 -3.71 -11.92
N GLU A 18 15.01 -2.50 -11.39
CA GLU A 18 15.07 -2.14 -9.97
C GLU A 18 13.70 -2.12 -9.26
N THR A 19 12.57 -2.15 -9.96
CA THR A 19 11.24 -2.10 -9.32
C THR A 19 10.73 -3.49 -8.94
N ILE A 20 10.25 -3.66 -7.71
CA ILE A 20 9.75 -4.94 -7.18
C ILE A 20 8.33 -4.80 -6.62
N PHE A 21 7.63 -5.95 -6.59
CA PHE A 21 6.35 -6.10 -5.91
C PHE A 21 6.56 -6.70 -4.52
N VAL A 22 6.06 -6.01 -3.50
CA VAL A 22 6.11 -6.49 -2.12
C VAL A 22 4.69 -6.72 -1.61
N ARG A 23 4.49 -7.84 -0.91
CA ARG A 23 3.20 -8.26 -0.38
C ARG A 23 3.28 -8.35 1.13
N PHE A 24 2.28 -7.81 1.81
CA PHE A 24 2.14 -7.94 3.25
C PHE A 24 0.75 -8.42 3.61
N THR A 25 0.66 -9.53 4.35
CA THR A 25 -0.62 -10.06 4.83
C THR A 25 -0.88 -9.62 6.26
N THR A 26 -2.07 -9.09 6.50
CA THR A 26 -2.48 -8.59 7.81
C THR A 26 -2.99 -9.74 8.68
N GLU A 27 -2.52 -9.89 9.91
CA GLU A 27 -3.02 -10.92 10.84
C GLU A 27 -4.32 -10.51 11.53
N HIS A 28 -4.55 -9.20 11.65
CA HIS A 28 -5.71 -8.61 12.30
C HIS A 28 -6.32 -7.53 11.41
N SER A 29 -7.60 -7.21 11.66
CA SER A 29 -8.27 -6.13 10.94
C SER A 29 -7.63 -4.78 11.29
N ILE A 30 -7.34 -3.99 10.27
CA ILE A 30 -6.78 -2.63 10.39
C ILE A 30 -7.90 -1.63 10.13
N SER A 31 -8.21 -0.82 11.15
CA SER A 31 -9.27 0.18 11.08
C SER A 31 -8.85 1.46 10.34
N ASN A 32 -7.55 1.74 10.27
CA ASN A 32 -7.01 2.91 9.60
C ASN A 32 -5.59 2.66 9.04
N ILE A 33 -5.47 2.60 7.71
CA ILE A 33 -4.20 2.42 7.00
C ILE A 33 -3.49 3.76 6.70
N GLU A 34 -4.13 4.89 6.98
CA GLU A 34 -3.65 6.23 6.67
C GLU A 34 -2.20 6.49 7.13
N PRO A 35 -1.79 6.12 8.37
CA PRO A 35 -0.42 6.35 8.83
C PRO A 35 0.62 5.68 7.95
N LEU A 36 0.41 4.41 7.56
CA LEU A 36 1.30 3.69 6.66
C LEU A 36 1.33 4.34 5.28
N THR A 37 0.17 4.63 4.69
CA THR A 37 0.11 5.24 3.35
C THR A 37 0.79 6.61 3.30
N ASN A 38 0.72 7.38 4.38
CA ASN A 38 1.40 8.68 4.47
C ASN A 38 2.92 8.53 4.67
N ALA A 39 3.37 7.53 5.43
CA ALA A 39 4.77 7.30 5.71
C ALA A 39 5.56 6.85 4.45
N ILE A 40 4.89 6.18 3.51
CA ILE A 40 5.55 5.57 2.35
C ILE A 40 5.33 6.31 1.03
N ARG A 41 4.47 7.35 1.01
CA ARG A 41 3.97 8.00 -0.22
C ARG A 41 5.05 8.57 -1.13
N ASP A 42 6.22 8.89 -0.60
CA ASP A 42 7.35 9.48 -1.32
C ASP A 42 8.22 8.45 -2.04
N PHE A 43 8.13 7.16 -1.67
CA PHE A 43 9.02 6.12 -2.19
C PHE A 43 8.35 4.79 -2.57
N ALA A 44 7.11 4.55 -2.14
CA ALA A 44 6.35 3.36 -2.48
C ALA A 44 4.93 3.72 -2.92
N LEU A 45 4.42 2.97 -3.90
CA LEU A 45 3.07 3.11 -4.40
C LEU A 45 2.21 1.96 -3.88
N PRO A 46 1.27 2.21 -2.95
CA PRO A 46 0.22 1.23 -2.67
C PRO A 46 -0.67 1.09 -3.90
N VAL A 47 -0.92 -0.15 -4.34
CA VAL A 47 -1.67 -0.38 -5.58
C VAL A 47 -3.06 -0.95 -5.29
N PHE A 48 -3.12 -2.05 -4.55
CA PHE A 48 -4.35 -2.77 -4.23
C PHE A 48 -4.15 -3.68 -3.02
N TYR A 49 -5.25 -4.21 -2.49
CA TYR A 49 -5.23 -5.32 -1.54
C TYR A 49 -6.13 -6.47 -2.03
N GLU A 50 -5.74 -7.69 -1.69
CA GLU A 50 -6.49 -8.92 -1.89
C GLU A 50 -7.34 -9.22 -0.64
N GLU A 51 -8.61 -9.50 -0.85
CA GLU A 51 -9.55 -10.04 0.14
C GLU A 51 -10.20 -11.29 -0.46
N GLY A 52 -9.71 -12.47 -0.07
CA GLY A 52 -10.01 -13.72 -0.78
C GLY A 52 -9.56 -13.63 -2.24
N ASP A 53 -10.46 -13.92 -3.18
CA ASP A 53 -10.18 -13.85 -4.63
C ASP A 53 -10.46 -12.46 -5.25
N THR A 54 -10.75 -11.45 -4.42
CA THR A 54 -11.11 -10.10 -4.90
C THR A 54 -9.96 -9.12 -4.71
N LEU A 55 -9.57 -8.46 -5.80
CA LEU A 55 -8.66 -7.32 -5.78
C LEU A 55 -9.44 -6.02 -5.56
N ARG A 56 -9.03 -5.23 -4.57
CA ARG A 56 -9.65 -3.96 -4.21
C ARG A 56 -8.63 -2.83 -4.18
N PRO A 57 -8.99 -1.61 -4.64
CA PRO A 57 -8.09 -0.46 -4.58
C PRO A 57 -7.77 -0.09 -3.12
N LEU A 58 -6.53 0.34 -2.87
CA LEU A 58 -6.11 0.81 -1.55
C LEU A 58 -6.11 2.34 -1.49
N PHE A 59 -7.00 2.90 -0.66
CA PHE A 59 -7.06 4.33 -0.33
C PHE A 59 -6.60 4.59 1.11
N CYS A 60 -6.19 5.83 1.43
CA CYS A 60 -5.70 6.20 2.77
C CYS A 60 -6.69 5.88 3.91
N ARG A 61 -8.00 5.82 3.63
CA ARG A 61 -9.05 5.51 4.63
C ARG A 61 -9.61 4.09 4.54
N THR A 62 -8.90 3.19 3.88
CA THR A 62 -9.33 1.81 3.72
C THR A 62 -9.24 1.08 5.05
N ARG A 63 -10.34 0.39 5.41
CA ARG A 63 -10.31 -0.63 6.45
C ARG A 63 -9.90 -1.95 5.82
N LEU A 64 -8.84 -2.56 6.35
CA LEU A 64 -8.37 -3.85 5.87
C LEU A 64 -8.93 -4.94 6.78
N PRO A 65 -9.61 -5.96 6.23
CA PRO A 65 -10.01 -7.11 7.01
C PRO A 65 -8.78 -7.94 7.41
N ALA A 66 -8.90 -8.69 8.51
CA ALA A 66 -7.91 -9.71 8.85
C ALA A 66 -7.71 -10.68 7.68
N GLY A 67 -6.47 -11.06 7.39
CA GLY A 67 -6.10 -11.88 6.24
C GLY A 67 -5.99 -11.13 4.91
N ALA A 68 -6.24 -9.82 4.87
CA ALA A 68 -6.01 -9.04 3.65
C ALA A 68 -4.53 -9.01 3.27
N THR A 69 -4.22 -9.14 1.97
CA THR A 69 -2.84 -8.99 1.47
C THR A 69 -2.70 -7.69 0.71
N ILE A 70 -1.85 -6.79 1.19
CA ILE A 70 -1.60 -5.48 0.57
C ILE A 70 -0.42 -5.59 -0.40
N HIS A 71 -0.55 -4.98 -1.57
CA HIS A 71 0.47 -4.98 -2.62
C HIS A 71 1.05 -3.59 -2.81
N PHE A 72 2.38 -3.52 -2.77
CA PHE A 72 3.16 -2.31 -2.99
C PHE A 72 4.09 -2.48 -4.19
N ILE A 73 4.23 -1.41 -4.96
CA ILE A 73 5.30 -1.24 -5.93
C ILE A 73 6.35 -0.33 -5.30
N VAL A 74 7.60 -0.79 -5.26
CA VAL A 74 8.70 -0.07 -4.63
C VAL A 74 10.00 -0.35 -5.38
N ARG A 75 10.96 0.57 -5.31
CA ARG A 75 12.33 0.29 -5.77
C ARG A 75 13.01 -0.68 -4.81
N ARG A 76 13.81 -1.61 -5.32
CA ARG A 76 14.55 -2.61 -4.53
C ARG A 76 15.39 -1.98 -3.42
N ALA A 77 16.02 -0.82 -3.69
CA ALA A 77 16.81 -0.08 -2.70
C ALA A 77 15.98 0.41 -1.49
N GLU A 78 14.69 0.67 -1.69
CA GLU A 78 13.78 1.16 -0.65
C GLU A 78 13.02 0.02 0.07
N MET A 79 13.27 -1.24 -0.30
CA MET A 79 12.60 -2.40 0.31
C MET A 79 12.79 -2.44 1.83
N ALA A 80 14.02 -2.24 2.31
CA ALA A 80 14.32 -2.26 3.74
C ALA A 80 13.58 -1.14 4.50
N ARG A 81 13.48 0.05 3.89
CA ARG A 81 12.74 1.18 4.44
C ARG A 81 11.23 0.88 4.50
N LEU A 82 10.68 0.27 3.45
CA LEU A 82 9.28 -0.15 3.42
C LEU A 82 8.97 -1.16 4.53
N GLU A 83 9.83 -2.16 4.72
CA GLU A 83 9.67 -3.14 5.80
C GLU A 83 9.73 -2.49 7.19
N GLU A 84 10.62 -1.52 7.39
CA GLU A 84 10.73 -0.81 8.66
C GLU A 84 9.47 0.02 8.96
N GLU A 85 8.97 0.78 7.98
CA GLU A 85 7.73 1.54 8.13
C GLU A 85 6.53 0.62 8.38
N PHE A 86 6.47 -0.54 7.70
CA PHE A 86 5.43 -1.54 7.95
C PHE A 86 5.51 -2.10 9.38
N LYS A 87 6.71 -2.43 9.87
CA LYS A 87 6.92 -2.90 11.25
C LYS A 87 6.54 -1.83 12.27
N ARG A 88 6.93 -0.57 12.06
CA ARG A 88 6.55 0.57 12.92
C ARG A 88 5.04 0.73 12.97
N PHE A 89 4.39 0.68 11.81
CA PHE A 89 2.94 0.75 11.69
C PHE A 89 2.26 -0.40 12.44
N CYS A 90 2.65 -1.65 12.21
CA CYS A 90 2.11 -2.79 12.94
C CYS A 90 2.35 -2.70 14.46
N GLY A 91 3.52 -2.21 14.89
CA GLY A 91 3.80 -1.92 16.29
C GLY A 91 2.85 -0.88 16.89
N SER A 92 2.47 0.14 16.12
CA SER A 92 1.50 1.16 16.56
C SER A 92 0.07 0.60 16.73
N LEU A 93 -0.29 -0.46 16.00
CA LEU A 93 -1.59 -1.13 16.14
C LEU A 93 -1.69 -1.94 17.45
N GLY A 94 -0.56 -2.39 18.00
CA GLY A 94 -0.47 -3.16 19.24
C GLY A 94 -0.37 -2.34 20.53
N GLY A 95 -0.38 -1.00 20.45
CA GLY A 95 -0.16 -0.07 21.57
C GLY A 95 -1.36 0.23 22.48
N ALA A 96 -2.36 -0.65 22.55
CA ALA A 96 -3.47 -0.53 23.49
C ALA A 96 -3.69 -1.84 24.26
N ARG A 97 -2.93 -2.04 25.34
CA ARG A 97 -3.39 -2.84 26.47
C ARG A 97 -3.15 -2.06 27.77
N PRO A 98 -4.19 -1.87 28.61
CA PRO A 98 -4.00 -1.53 30.02
C PRO A 98 -3.31 -2.67 30.77
#